data_AF-W9NT18-F1
#
_entry.id   AF-W9NT18-F1
#
_cell.length_a   1.000
_cell.length_b   1.000
_cell.length_c   1.000
_cell.angle_alpha   90.00
_cell.angle_beta   90.00
_cell.angle_gamma   90.00
#
_symmetry.space_group_name_H-M   'P 1'
#
loop_
_entity.id
_entity.type
_entity.pdbx_description
1 polymer ?
#
loop_
_entity_poly.entity_id
_entity_poly.type
_entity_poly.pdbx_seq_one_letter_code
_entity_poly.pdbx_strand_id
1 'polypeptide(L)'
;MSVVSPQNQAGLVQIHRDLRDATLRILSQRMQSELSREATPIHEDSEASGLIEMILTMICLCYGEMFIPNSTGWKLHLTGVRAGFERYNLRYHYEESVSRFFVEELEYLEAFGSISSFTPTSRRRKPISQHPTCDDYFKEFTDSLHDITATERSQHQAYQAGSPFADTNMSVWKNQLMSSYEAVCARIDSTPPQDVAVQIGLRSLLKAQHYACLVYSYQALAPDSEREKAIPTLVDCLYNEIIFMTSWPTEAVSHNISFPLFILGTESQLYTEKQIMVERLFTESIAATGFSCNSTVLQFLNEFWNATADGAPKSWIQYARENKEKISPFIVF
;
A
#
# COMPACT_ATOMS: atom_id res chain seq x y z
N MET A 1 -12.72 -28.60 -1.15
CA MET A 1 -13.23 -27.24 -1.44
C MET A 1 -14.56 -27.38 -2.18
N SER A 2 -15.64 -26.85 -1.60
CA SER A 2 -16.99 -26.90 -2.21
C SER A 2 -17.05 -25.88 -3.34
N VAL A 3 -17.19 -26.34 -4.58
CA VAL A 3 -17.34 -25.47 -5.76
C VAL A 3 -18.71 -24.80 -5.66
N VAL A 4 -18.72 -23.51 -5.35
CA VAL A 4 -19.93 -22.69 -5.36
C VAL A 4 -20.50 -22.70 -6.77
N SER A 5 -21.76 -23.12 -6.93
CA SER A 5 -22.45 -23.15 -8.23
C SER A 5 -22.41 -21.75 -8.90
N PRO A 6 -22.23 -21.64 -10.22
CA PRO A 6 -22.23 -20.36 -10.95
C PRO A 6 -23.45 -19.47 -10.66
N GLN A 7 -24.61 -20.09 -10.40
CA GLN A 7 -25.84 -19.39 -10.03
C GLN A 7 -25.76 -18.76 -8.63
N ASN A 8 -25.09 -19.43 -7.69
CA ASN A 8 -24.85 -18.92 -6.34
C ASN A 8 -23.81 -17.79 -6.36
N GLN A 9 -22.81 -17.88 -7.23
CA GLN A 9 -21.82 -16.82 -7.45
C GLN A 9 -22.47 -15.56 -8.03
N ALA A 10 -23.35 -15.69 -9.02
CA ALA A 10 -24.11 -14.57 -9.59
C ALA A 10 -25.02 -13.90 -8.53
N GLY A 11 -25.67 -14.69 -7.67
CA GLY A 11 -26.48 -14.18 -6.56
C GLY A 11 -25.67 -13.38 -5.54
N LEU A 12 -24.49 -13.89 -5.14
CA LEU A 12 -23.60 -13.18 -4.21
C LEU A 12 -23.08 -11.86 -4.79
N VAL A 13 -22.73 -11.83 -6.09
CA VAL A 13 -22.32 -10.61 -6.78
C VAL A 13 -23.44 -9.57 -6.78
N GLN A 14 -24.68 -9.98 -7.02
CA GLN A 14 -25.84 -9.07 -6.99
C GLN A 14 -26.08 -8.51 -5.57
N ILE A 15 -26.05 -9.37 -4.54
CA ILE A 15 -26.20 -8.95 -3.15
C ILE A 15 -25.12 -7.93 -2.76
N HIS A 16 -23.86 -8.18 -3.14
CA HIS A 16 -22.76 -7.26 -2.87
C HIS A 16 -23.00 -5.89 -3.52
N ARG A 17 -23.44 -5.86 -4.80
CA ARG A 17 -23.78 -4.61 -5.50
C ARG A 17 -24.91 -3.86 -4.81
N ASP A 18 -25.99 -4.56 -4.45
CA ASP A 18 -27.16 -3.96 -3.81
C ASP A 18 -26.81 -3.37 -2.44
N LEU A 19 -26.02 -4.09 -1.64
CA LEU A 19 -25.51 -3.62 -0.34
C LEU A 19 -24.58 -2.42 -0.50
N ARG A 20 -23.66 -2.45 -1.47
CA ARG A 20 -22.76 -1.33 -1.77
C ARG A 20 -23.55 -0.09 -2.17
N ASP A 21 -24.48 -0.22 -3.10
CA ASP A 21 -25.29 0.90 -3.60
C ASP A 21 -26.24 1.44 -2.52
N ALA A 22 -26.78 0.59 -1.64
CA ALA A 22 -27.53 1.03 -0.46
C ALA A 22 -26.63 1.80 0.52
N THR A 23 -25.43 1.28 0.80
CA THR A 23 -24.45 1.92 1.69
C THR A 23 -24.03 3.30 1.16
N LEU A 24 -23.73 3.41 -0.14
CA LEU A 24 -23.38 4.67 -0.78
C LEU A 24 -24.51 5.70 -0.72
N ARG A 25 -25.78 5.26 -0.91
CA ARG A 25 -26.94 6.15 -0.79
C ARG A 25 -27.09 6.70 0.64
N ILE A 26 -27.01 5.82 1.64
CA ILE A 26 -27.13 6.21 3.05
C ILE A 26 -25.96 7.12 3.45
N LEU A 27 -24.74 6.77 3.06
CA LEU A 27 -23.54 7.57 3.32
C LEU A 27 -23.66 8.95 2.67
N SER A 28 -24.11 9.03 1.41
CA SER A 28 -24.29 10.31 0.71
C SER A 28 -25.33 11.20 1.41
N GLN A 29 -26.45 10.62 1.84
CA GLN A 29 -27.47 11.35 2.60
C GLN A 29 -26.92 11.91 3.93
N ARG A 30 -26.17 11.09 4.67
CA ARG A 30 -25.54 11.51 5.93
C ARG A 30 -24.45 12.57 5.72
N MET A 31 -23.64 12.43 4.69
CA MET A 31 -22.64 13.45 4.34
C MET A 31 -23.33 14.77 3.98
N GLN A 32 -24.44 14.74 3.24
CA GLN A 32 -25.18 15.95 2.90
C GLN A 32 -25.79 16.63 4.13
N SER A 33 -26.34 15.86 5.07
CA SER A 33 -26.86 16.44 6.32
C SER A 33 -25.74 17.08 7.15
N GLU A 34 -24.58 16.44 7.25
CA GLU A 34 -23.43 16.95 8.01
C GLU A 34 -22.74 18.15 7.32
N LEU A 35 -22.71 18.20 5.99
CA LEU A 35 -22.19 19.35 5.24
C LEU A 35 -23.12 20.58 5.31
N SER A 36 -24.42 20.36 5.47
CA SER A 36 -25.43 21.41 5.60
C SER A 36 -25.48 22.02 7.00
N ARG A 37 -24.87 21.36 7.99
CA ARG A 37 -24.72 21.90 9.34
C ARG A 37 -23.50 22.83 9.38
N GLU A 38 -23.65 24.02 9.97
CA GLU A 38 -22.50 24.90 10.20
C GLU A 38 -21.45 24.15 11.03
N ALA A 39 -20.17 24.40 10.77
CA ALA A 39 -19.06 23.79 11.51
C ALA A 39 -19.00 24.36 12.94
N THR A 40 -19.98 24.03 13.76
CA THR A 40 -19.94 24.24 15.21
C THR A 40 -19.02 23.19 15.84
N PRO A 41 -18.26 23.55 16.89
CA PRO A 41 -17.50 22.57 17.65
C PRO A 41 -18.45 21.47 18.12
N ILE A 42 -18.03 20.21 17.96
CA ILE A 42 -18.81 19.01 18.29
C ILE A 42 -19.34 19.16 19.72
N HIS A 43 -20.64 19.39 19.83
CA HIS A 43 -21.35 19.35 21.10
C HIS A 43 -22.20 18.08 21.07
N GLU A 44 -22.02 17.25 22.10
CA GLU A 44 -22.72 15.98 22.38
C GLU A 44 -22.15 14.69 21.73
N ASP A 45 -22.11 13.63 22.56
CA ASP A 45 -21.64 12.27 22.24
C ASP A 45 -22.34 11.63 21.01
N SER A 46 -23.56 12.07 20.68
CA SER A 46 -24.34 11.55 19.56
C SER A 46 -23.82 12.00 18.19
N GLU A 47 -23.29 13.22 18.06
CA GLU A 47 -22.78 13.73 16.78
C GLU A 47 -21.43 13.08 16.43
N ALA A 48 -20.65 12.78 17.46
CA ALA A 48 -19.38 12.10 17.35
C ALA A 48 -19.55 10.66 16.80
N SER A 49 -20.59 9.94 17.22
CA SER A 49 -20.93 8.61 16.69
C SER A 49 -21.22 8.62 15.18
N GLY A 50 -21.91 9.65 14.67
CA GLY A 50 -22.28 9.76 13.26
C GLY A 50 -21.08 9.96 12.33
N LEU A 51 -20.09 10.77 12.73
CA LEU A 51 -18.85 11.00 11.98
C LEU A 51 -17.97 9.75 11.92
N ILE A 52 -17.84 9.04 13.06
CA ILE A 52 -17.16 7.75 13.11
C ILE A 52 -17.79 6.76 12.14
N GLU A 53 -19.12 6.62 12.20
CA GLU A 53 -19.84 5.70 11.32
C GLU A 53 -19.58 6.03 9.85
N MET A 54 -19.57 7.32 9.47
CA MET A 54 -19.27 7.72 8.09
C MET A 54 -17.85 7.35 7.67
N ILE A 55 -16.84 7.64 8.50
CA ILE A 55 -15.43 7.36 8.16
C ILE A 55 -15.15 5.87 8.13
N LEU A 56 -15.64 5.12 9.12
CA LEU A 56 -15.55 3.67 9.12
C LEU A 56 -16.22 3.10 7.87
N THR A 57 -17.38 3.61 7.49
CA THR A 57 -18.07 3.20 6.25
C THR A 57 -17.20 3.48 5.03
N MET A 58 -16.55 4.64 4.94
CA MET A 58 -15.65 4.95 3.83
C MET A 58 -14.41 4.06 3.80
N ILE A 59 -13.82 3.71 4.95
CA ILE A 59 -12.70 2.76 5.04
C ILE A 59 -13.16 1.36 4.59
N CYS A 60 -14.32 0.89 5.07
CA CYS A 60 -14.89 -0.38 4.63
C CYS A 60 -15.17 -0.38 3.12
N LEU A 61 -15.62 0.73 2.54
CA LEU A 61 -15.78 0.87 1.09
C LEU A 61 -14.44 0.87 0.36
N CYS A 62 -13.38 1.49 0.90
CA CYS A 62 -12.02 1.38 0.35
C CYS A 62 -11.61 -0.09 0.21
N TYR A 63 -11.73 -0.86 1.29
CA TYR A 63 -11.43 -2.30 1.29
C TYR A 63 -12.36 -3.09 0.38
N GLY A 64 -13.66 -2.77 0.38
CA GLY A 64 -14.65 -3.40 -0.50
C GLY A 64 -14.27 -3.29 -1.97
N GLU A 65 -13.76 -2.13 -2.39
CA GLU A 65 -13.29 -1.91 -3.77
C GLU A 65 -12.02 -2.73 -4.11
N MET A 66 -11.22 -3.19 -3.13
CA MET A 66 -10.07 -4.08 -3.37
C MET A 66 -10.49 -5.49 -3.80
N PHE A 67 -11.71 -5.91 -3.48
CA PHE A 67 -12.27 -7.19 -3.93
C PHE A 67 -12.90 -7.11 -5.33
N ILE A 68 -13.02 -5.90 -5.90
CA ILE A 68 -13.61 -5.68 -7.21
C ILE A 68 -12.48 -5.56 -8.25
N PRO A 69 -12.42 -6.45 -9.25
CA PRO A 69 -11.38 -6.40 -10.28
C PRO A 69 -11.32 -5.04 -10.97
N ASN A 70 -10.10 -4.50 -11.10
CA ASN A 70 -9.80 -3.23 -11.76
C ASN A 70 -10.53 -2.00 -11.20
N SER A 71 -11.06 -2.06 -9.98
CA SER A 71 -11.71 -0.90 -9.39
C SER A 71 -10.71 0.20 -9.02
N THR A 72 -11.04 1.43 -9.37
CA THR A 72 -10.38 2.64 -8.87
C THR A 72 -11.22 3.38 -7.84
N GLY A 73 -12.38 2.84 -7.44
CA GLY A 73 -13.34 3.46 -6.52
C GLY A 73 -12.75 3.72 -5.13
N TRP A 74 -11.78 2.90 -4.72
CA TRP A 74 -11.02 3.06 -3.47
C TRP A 74 -10.43 4.47 -3.33
N LYS A 75 -10.02 5.13 -4.42
CA LYS A 75 -9.48 6.50 -4.38
C LYS A 75 -10.48 7.54 -3.91
N LEU A 76 -11.73 7.39 -4.36
CA LEU A 76 -12.81 8.29 -4.01
C LEU A 76 -13.09 8.18 -2.51
N HIS A 77 -13.22 6.95 -2.02
CA HIS A 77 -13.45 6.66 -0.61
C HIS A 77 -12.30 7.16 0.26
N LEU A 78 -11.05 6.89 -0.14
CA LEU A 78 -9.84 7.32 0.58
C LEU A 78 -9.74 8.85 0.67
N THR A 79 -10.09 9.54 -0.43
CA THR A 79 -10.16 11.00 -0.43
C THR A 79 -11.24 11.52 0.52
N GLY A 80 -12.39 10.83 0.58
CA GLY A 80 -13.45 11.12 1.53
C GLY A 80 -13.03 10.95 2.99
N VAL A 81 -12.34 9.84 3.32
CA VAL A 81 -11.80 9.57 4.66
C VAL A 81 -10.91 10.73 5.10
N ARG A 82 -9.92 11.11 4.27
CA ARG A 82 -9.01 12.21 4.58
C ARG A 82 -9.74 13.55 4.74
N ALA A 83 -10.67 13.87 3.85
CA ALA A 83 -11.44 15.11 3.95
C ALA A 83 -12.26 15.17 5.26
N GLY A 84 -12.80 14.03 5.70
CA GLY A 84 -13.45 13.89 7.00
C GLY A 84 -12.50 14.17 8.16
N PHE A 85 -11.32 13.55 8.16
CA PHE A 85 -10.30 13.79 9.17
C PHE A 85 -9.86 15.25 9.27
N GLU A 86 -9.62 15.91 8.13
CA GLU A 86 -9.20 17.32 8.09
C GLU A 86 -10.32 18.26 8.56
N ARG A 87 -11.57 17.99 8.16
CA ARG A 87 -12.71 18.85 8.50
C ARG A 87 -13.09 18.78 9.97
N TYR A 88 -13.06 17.59 10.56
CA TYR A 88 -13.60 17.36 11.91
C TYR A 88 -12.54 17.19 13.00
N ASN A 89 -11.26 17.30 12.65
CA ASN A 89 -10.13 17.22 13.58
C ASN A 89 -10.24 16.04 14.57
N LEU A 90 -10.68 14.88 14.07
CA LEU A 90 -11.13 13.73 14.87
C LEU A 90 -10.04 13.16 15.78
N ARG A 91 -8.78 13.50 15.51
CA ARG A 91 -7.63 13.19 16.37
C ARG A 91 -7.83 13.59 17.84
N TYR A 92 -8.67 14.59 18.13
CA TYR A 92 -8.85 15.14 19.48
C TYR A 92 -10.19 14.77 20.14
N HIS A 93 -11.06 14.00 19.47
CA HIS A 93 -12.47 13.90 19.86
C HIS A 93 -12.95 12.53 20.34
N TYR A 94 -12.11 11.49 20.34
CA TYR A 94 -12.54 10.13 20.73
C TYR A 94 -11.52 9.39 21.58
N GLU A 95 -11.93 8.22 22.07
CA GLU A 95 -11.03 7.23 22.64
C GLU A 95 -9.80 7.06 21.76
N GLU A 96 -8.65 7.11 22.41
CA GLU A 96 -7.36 7.14 21.75
C GLU A 96 -7.17 5.94 20.81
N SER A 97 -7.72 4.77 21.17
CA SER A 97 -7.65 3.53 20.40
C SER A 97 -8.41 3.60 19.07
N VAL A 98 -9.65 4.12 19.07
CA VAL A 98 -10.51 4.18 17.88
C VAL A 98 -9.98 5.23 16.90
N SER A 99 -9.65 6.43 17.40
CA SER A 99 -9.01 7.46 16.58
C SER A 99 -7.68 6.98 16.00
N ARG A 100 -6.89 6.25 16.77
CA ARG A 100 -5.60 5.70 16.33
C ARG A 100 -5.78 4.67 15.22
N PHE A 101 -6.69 3.71 15.37
CA PHE A 101 -7.01 2.72 14.33
C PHE A 101 -7.33 3.41 13.00
N PHE A 102 -8.24 4.39 13.00
CA PHE A 102 -8.61 5.08 11.77
C PHE A 102 -7.46 5.85 11.12
N VAL A 103 -6.57 6.42 11.92
CA VAL A 103 -5.37 7.12 11.43
C VAL A 103 -4.39 6.12 10.83
N GLU A 104 -4.14 5.00 11.50
CA GLU A 104 -3.26 3.93 11.01
C GLU A 104 -3.78 3.39 9.67
N GLU A 105 -5.06 3.03 9.58
CA GLU A 105 -5.69 2.54 8.34
C GLU A 105 -5.59 3.55 7.19
N LEU A 106 -5.82 4.83 7.47
CA LEU A 106 -5.66 5.88 6.47
C LEU A 106 -4.20 5.99 6.00
N GLU A 107 -3.25 5.97 6.93
CA GLU A 107 -1.81 6.04 6.61
C GLU A 107 -1.37 4.83 5.75
N TYR A 108 -1.85 3.63 6.09
CA TYR A 108 -1.62 2.41 5.31
C TYR A 108 -2.14 2.50 3.87
N LEU A 109 -3.43 2.81 3.72
CA LEU A 109 -4.09 2.89 2.41
C LEU A 109 -3.46 3.96 1.52
N GLU A 110 -3.01 5.06 2.11
CA GLU A 110 -2.35 6.13 1.37
C GLU A 110 -0.92 5.80 0.99
N ALA A 111 -0.15 5.16 1.86
CA ALA A 111 1.21 4.73 1.52
C ALA A 111 1.18 3.83 0.28
N PHE A 112 0.43 2.73 0.32
CA PHE A 112 0.35 1.79 -0.79
C PHE A 112 -0.37 2.35 -2.02
N GLY A 113 -1.42 3.17 -1.83
CA GLY A 113 -2.13 3.81 -2.94
C GLY A 113 -1.30 4.88 -3.65
N SER A 114 -0.32 5.49 -2.97
CA SER A 114 0.52 6.55 -3.54
C SER A 114 1.64 6.05 -4.45
N ILE A 115 2.08 4.80 -4.27
CA ILE A 115 3.17 4.16 -5.05
C ILE A 115 2.91 4.27 -6.56
N SER A 116 1.69 3.93 -6.99
CA SER A 116 1.27 3.94 -8.40
C SER A 116 0.55 5.22 -8.81
N SER A 117 0.27 6.12 -7.86
CA SER A 117 -0.48 7.35 -8.12
C SER A 117 0.47 8.50 -8.46
N PHE A 118 0.57 8.80 -9.76
CA PHE A 118 1.41 9.90 -10.28
C PHE A 118 0.65 11.21 -10.49
N THR A 119 -0.42 11.45 -9.73
CA THR A 119 -1.26 12.65 -9.88
C THR A 119 -0.55 13.91 -9.34
N PRO A 120 -0.60 15.06 -10.05
CA PRO A 120 0.13 16.28 -9.69
C PRO A 120 -0.22 16.88 -8.32
N THR A 121 -1.39 16.53 -7.77
CA THR A 121 -1.89 17.02 -6.47
C THR A 121 -1.33 16.25 -5.27
N SER A 122 -0.45 15.27 -5.49
CA SER A 122 0.19 14.48 -4.43
C SER A 122 1.28 15.28 -3.72
N ARG A 123 0.92 16.39 -3.06
CA ARG A 123 1.80 17.04 -2.08
C ARG A 123 1.96 16.10 -0.89
N ARG A 124 3.11 16.19 -0.21
CA ARG A 124 3.31 15.62 1.13
C ARG A 124 2.19 16.13 2.03
N ARG A 125 1.20 15.28 2.27
CA ARG A 125 0.16 15.55 3.25
C ARG A 125 0.76 15.21 4.61
N LYS A 126 0.59 16.10 5.59
CA LYS A 126 1.23 15.91 6.90
C LYS A 126 0.74 14.59 7.51
N PRO A 127 1.63 13.75 8.07
CA PRO A 127 1.19 12.58 8.82
C PRO A 127 0.24 13.03 9.92
N ILE A 128 -0.86 12.29 10.08
CA ILE A 128 -1.91 12.64 11.03
C ILE A 128 -1.47 12.18 12.42
N SER A 129 -0.71 11.08 12.52
CA SER A 129 -0.08 10.65 13.78
C SER A 129 1.26 11.35 14.06
N GLN A 130 1.53 11.61 15.34
CA GLN A 130 2.86 11.94 15.88
C GLN A 130 3.31 10.92 16.95
N HIS A 131 2.53 9.86 17.17
CA HIS A 131 2.79 8.90 18.24
C HIS A 131 3.36 7.60 17.67
N PRO A 132 4.47 7.08 18.22
CA PRO A 132 4.94 5.74 17.91
C PRO A 132 3.94 4.73 18.46
N THR A 133 3.41 3.88 17.60
CA THR A 133 2.50 2.80 17.94
C THR A 133 3.34 1.59 18.33
N CYS A 134 3.09 1.03 19.52
CA CYS A 134 3.97 0.01 20.10
C CYS A 134 3.84 -1.37 19.43
N ASP A 135 2.72 -1.66 18.76
CA ASP A 135 2.31 -3.04 18.45
C ASP A 135 2.27 -3.37 16.96
N ASP A 136 2.55 -2.42 16.07
CA ASP A 136 2.57 -2.66 14.63
C ASP A 136 4.00 -2.84 14.12
N TYR A 137 4.29 -3.99 13.52
CA TYR A 137 5.60 -4.32 12.94
C TYR A 137 5.81 -3.77 11.53
N PHE A 138 4.72 -3.43 10.83
CA PHE A 138 4.75 -2.97 9.44
C PHE A 138 4.70 -1.45 9.32
N LYS A 139 4.36 -0.75 10.40
CA LYS A 139 4.24 0.71 10.39
C LYS A 139 5.52 1.40 9.96
N GLU A 140 6.69 0.98 10.46
CA GLU A 140 7.95 1.64 10.10
C GLU A 140 8.28 1.52 8.60
N PHE A 141 7.88 0.42 7.98
CA PHE A 141 8.04 0.23 6.54
C PHE A 141 7.05 1.08 5.76
N THR A 142 5.81 1.17 6.23
CA THR A 142 4.75 2.02 5.65
C THR A 142 5.10 3.50 5.71
N ASP A 143 5.62 3.97 6.85
CA ASP A 143 6.09 5.34 7.03
C ASP A 143 7.29 5.62 6.09
N SER A 144 8.23 4.67 6.00
CA SER A 144 9.37 4.79 5.08
C SER A 144 8.92 4.85 3.62
N LEU A 145 7.98 4.00 3.22
CA LEU A 145 7.39 3.96 1.89
C LEU A 145 6.72 5.30 1.55
N HIS A 146 5.96 5.86 2.49
CA HIS A 146 5.34 7.17 2.34
C HIS A 146 6.39 8.28 2.15
N ASP A 147 7.43 8.31 2.98
CA ASP A 147 8.49 9.33 2.91
C ASP A 147 9.31 9.21 1.62
N ILE A 148 9.65 7.99 1.18
CA ILE A 148 10.34 7.74 -0.10
C ILE A 148 9.46 8.27 -1.25
N THR A 149 8.19 7.88 -1.28
CA THR A 149 7.26 8.29 -2.34
C THR A 149 7.10 9.81 -2.36
N ALA A 150 6.86 10.43 -1.21
CA ALA A 150 6.70 11.88 -1.11
C ALA A 150 7.96 12.63 -1.57
N THR A 151 9.14 12.13 -1.22
CA THR A 151 10.42 12.71 -1.64
C THR A 151 10.59 12.62 -3.15
N GLU A 152 10.33 11.45 -3.74
CA GLU A 152 10.40 11.24 -5.19
C GLU A 152 9.47 12.21 -5.92
N ARG A 153 8.22 12.32 -5.47
CA ARG A 153 7.22 13.19 -6.11
C ARG A 153 7.64 14.65 -6.03
N SER A 154 8.19 15.08 -4.90
CA SER A 154 8.71 16.44 -4.72
C SER A 154 9.91 16.73 -5.62
N GLN A 155 10.88 15.80 -5.69
CA GLN A 155 12.06 15.94 -6.57
C GLN A 155 11.64 15.99 -8.04
N HIS A 156 10.72 15.14 -8.46
CA HIS A 156 10.20 15.14 -9.82
C HIS A 156 9.48 16.46 -10.18
N GLN A 157 8.66 17.00 -9.28
CA GLN A 157 8.01 18.29 -9.48
C GLN A 157 9.03 19.44 -9.58
N ALA A 158 10.06 19.44 -8.73
CA ALA A 158 11.12 20.43 -8.78
C ALA A 158 11.91 20.34 -10.12
N TYR A 159 12.22 19.13 -10.57
CA TYR A 159 12.84 18.88 -11.87
C TYR A 159 11.99 19.39 -13.04
N GLN A 160 10.67 19.13 -13.02
CA GLN A 160 9.74 19.66 -14.03
C GLN A 160 9.67 21.20 -14.02
N ALA A 161 9.85 21.82 -12.85
CA ALA A 161 9.91 23.27 -12.71
C ALA A 161 11.28 23.88 -13.09
N GLY A 162 12.23 23.08 -13.59
CA GLY A 162 13.56 23.52 -14.00
C GLY A 162 14.55 23.69 -12.85
N SER A 163 14.24 23.17 -11.66
CA SER A 163 15.20 23.15 -10.55
C SER A 163 16.26 22.07 -10.78
N PRO A 164 17.53 22.31 -10.41
CA PRO A 164 18.57 21.30 -10.51
C PRO A 164 18.22 20.09 -9.62
N PHE A 165 18.54 18.89 -10.10
CA PHE A 165 18.36 17.67 -9.32
C PHE A 165 19.30 17.72 -8.10
N ALA A 166 18.74 17.65 -6.90
CA ALA A 166 19.54 17.54 -5.69
C ALA A 166 20.07 16.11 -5.60
N ASP A 167 21.38 15.95 -5.41
CA ASP A 167 21.97 14.63 -5.21
C ASP A 167 21.41 14.01 -3.92
N THR A 168 20.79 12.85 -4.03
CA THR A 168 20.17 12.18 -2.88
C THR A 168 21.21 11.36 -2.16
N ASN A 169 21.50 11.69 -0.91
CA ASN A 169 22.38 10.87 -0.09
C ASN A 169 21.67 9.57 0.34
N MET A 170 21.89 8.50 -0.42
CA MET A 170 21.29 7.19 -0.17
C MET A 170 21.72 6.54 1.14
N SER A 171 22.85 6.95 1.74
CA SER A 171 23.25 6.44 3.06
C SER A 171 22.24 6.80 4.16
N VAL A 172 21.55 7.95 4.04
CA VAL A 172 20.51 8.36 4.99
C VAL A 172 19.33 7.38 4.94
N TRP A 173 18.83 7.10 3.74
CA TRP A 173 17.72 6.17 3.52
C TRP A 173 18.07 4.75 3.93
N LYS A 174 19.26 4.29 3.56
CA LYS A 174 19.76 2.97 3.94
C LYS A 174 19.84 2.82 5.46
N ASN A 175 20.43 3.79 6.15
CA ASN A 175 20.56 3.76 7.60
C ASN A 175 19.19 3.82 8.29
N GLN A 176 18.28 4.67 7.80
CA GLN A 176 16.92 4.76 8.32
C GLN A 176 16.18 3.41 8.21
N LEU A 177 16.17 2.80 7.03
CA LEU A 177 15.52 1.51 6.80
C LEU A 177 16.16 0.36 7.58
N MET A 178 17.48 0.40 7.79
CA MET A 178 18.19 -0.58 8.60
C MET A 178 17.83 -0.41 10.09
N SER A 179 17.82 0.80 10.62
CA SER A 179 17.40 1.08 11.99
C SER A 179 15.93 0.70 12.23
N SER A 180 15.03 0.95 11.27
CA SER A 180 13.64 0.50 11.34
C SER A 180 13.54 -1.02 11.44
N TYR A 181 14.28 -1.75 10.59
CA TYR A 181 14.30 -3.21 10.61
C TYR A 181 14.87 -3.76 11.92
N GLU A 182 15.97 -3.21 12.43
CA GLU A 182 16.57 -3.60 13.71
C GLU A 182 15.61 -3.34 14.88
N ALA A 183 14.91 -2.21 14.90
CA ALA A 183 13.93 -1.88 15.92
C ALA A 183 12.76 -2.88 15.94
N VAL A 184 12.24 -3.23 14.76
CA VAL A 184 11.17 -4.23 14.61
C VAL A 184 11.63 -5.60 15.09
N CYS A 185 12.86 -6.02 14.73
CA CYS A 185 13.43 -7.29 15.19
C CYS A 185 13.56 -7.35 16.71
N ALA A 186 14.04 -6.25 17.32
CA ALA A 186 14.14 -6.15 18.78
C ALA A 186 12.77 -6.27 19.48
N ARG A 187 11.70 -5.73 18.88
CA ARG A 187 10.33 -5.90 19.41
C ARG A 187 9.87 -7.36 19.37
N ILE A 188 10.13 -8.06 18.27
CA ILE A 188 9.82 -9.50 18.15
C ILE A 188 10.57 -10.30 19.20
N ASP A 189 11.86 -10.00 19.41
CA ASP A 189 12.69 -10.67 20.41
C ASP A 189 12.20 -10.43 21.86
N SER A 190 11.56 -9.29 22.11
CA SER A 190 10.98 -8.93 23.40
C SER A 190 9.57 -9.49 23.64
N THR A 191 8.92 -10.03 22.61
CA THR A 191 7.56 -10.57 22.70
C THR A 191 7.60 -11.99 23.28
N PRO A 192 6.66 -12.38 24.20
CA PRO A 192 6.62 -13.72 24.75
C PRO A 192 6.63 -14.80 23.67
N PRO A 193 7.25 -15.98 23.94
CA PRO A 193 7.43 -17.01 22.92
C PRO A 193 6.07 -17.43 22.32
N GLN A 194 5.90 -17.09 21.05
CA GLN A 194 4.84 -17.61 20.19
C GLN A 194 5.33 -18.91 19.52
N ASP A 195 4.47 -19.52 18.70
CA ASP A 195 4.88 -20.61 17.81
C ASP A 195 6.12 -20.19 17.00
N VAL A 196 7.19 -20.99 17.11
CA VAL A 196 8.48 -20.74 16.46
C VAL A 196 8.32 -20.61 14.94
N ALA A 197 7.42 -21.38 14.33
CA ALA A 197 7.16 -21.31 12.90
C ALA A 197 6.55 -19.97 12.50
N VAL A 198 5.62 -19.45 13.30
CA VAL A 198 4.99 -18.13 13.08
C VAL A 198 6.03 -17.01 13.22
N GLN A 199 6.91 -17.08 14.22
CA GLN A 199 7.97 -16.08 14.38
C GLN A 199 8.98 -16.10 13.23
N ILE A 200 9.35 -17.28 12.73
CA ILE A 200 10.24 -17.42 11.57
C ILE A 200 9.57 -16.79 10.33
N GLY A 201 8.30 -17.11 10.09
CA GLY A 201 7.53 -16.56 8.98
C GLY A 201 7.42 -15.02 9.06
N LEU A 202 7.09 -14.49 10.24
CA LEU A 202 7.00 -13.05 10.47
C LEU A 202 8.35 -12.33 10.24
N ARG A 203 9.44 -12.85 10.82
CA ARG A 203 10.78 -12.26 10.61
C ARG A 203 11.17 -12.25 9.14
N SER A 204 10.88 -13.34 8.44
CA SER A 204 11.18 -13.46 7.01
C SER A 204 10.38 -12.47 6.17
N LEU A 205 9.09 -12.29 6.48
CA LEU A 205 8.24 -11.28 5.84
C LEU A 205 8.74 -9.86 6.08
N LEU A 206 9.13 -9.52 7.31
CA LEU A 206 9.65 -8.18 7.62
C LEU A 206 11.00 -7.93 6.95
N LYS A 207 11.81 -8.97 6.79
CA LYS A 207 13.07 -8.90 6.05
C LYS A 207 12.84 -8.69 4.55
N ALA A 208 11.83 -9.34 3.98
CA ALA A 208 11.41 -9.08 2.60
C ALA A 208 10.88 -7.64 2.43
N GLN A 209 10.08 -7.16 3.38
CA GLN A 209 9.61 -5.76 3.42
C GLN A 209 10.78 -4.77 3.48
N HIS A 210 11.78 -5.04 4.32
CA HIS A 210 13.00 -4.24 4.42
C HIS A 210 13.75 -4.16 3.08
N TYR A 211 14.03 -5.30 2.43
CA TYR A 211 14.72 -5.29 1.14
C TYR A 211 13.88 -4.65 0.04
N ALA A 212 12.56 -4.87 0.03
CA ALA A 212 11.66 -4.24 -0.93
C ALA A 212 11.66 -2.71 -0.78
N CYS A 213 11.62 -2.19 0.45
CA CYS A 213 11.74 -0.76 0.72
C CYS A 213 13.11 -0.21 0.30
N LEU A 214 14.20 -0.95 0.54
CA LEU A 214 15.53 -0.55 0.07
C LEU A 214 15.57 -0.47 -1.45
N VAL A 215 15.17 -1.51 -2.16
CA VAL A 215 15.12 -1.50 -3.63
C VAL A 215 14.27 -0.34 -4.12
N TYR A 216 13.07 -0.14 -3.55
CA TYR A 216 12.20 0.97 -3.93
C TYR A 216 12.86 2.35 -3.70
N SER A 217 13.57 2.54 -2.58
CA SER A 217 14.30 3.79 -2.31
C SER A 217 15.37 4.07 -3.38
N TYR A 218 16.09 3.04 -3.83
CA TYR A 218 17.08 3.17 -4.90
C TYR A 218 16.43 3.40 -6.27
N GLN A 219 15.30 2.74 -6.57
CA GLN A 219 14.54 2.98 -7.79
C GLN A 219 14.00 4.41 -7.86
N ALA A 220 13.54 4.94 -6.73
CA ALA A 220 12.85 6.22 -6.64
C ALA A 220 13.79 7.41 -6.51
N LEU A 221 14.89 7.29 -5.75
CA LEU A 221 15.67 8.44 -5.29
C LEU A 221 17.14 8.43 -5.70
N ALA A 222 17.72 7.26 -5.98
CA ALA A 222 19.15 7.16 -6.23
C ALA A 222 19.53 7.63 -7.66
N PRO A 223 20.72 8.24 -7.83
CA PRO A 223 21.30 8.46 -9.15
C PRO A 223 21.51 7.13 -9.89
N ASP A 224 21.43 7.16 -11.23
CA ASP A 224 21.53 5.96 -12.07
C ASP A 224 22.76 5.11 -11.75
N SER A 225 23.93 5.74 -11.57
CA SER A 225 25.19 5.04 -11.26
C SER A 225 25.23 4.34 -9.90
N GLU A 226 24.48 4.81 -8.91
CA GLU A 226 24.37 4.15 -7.61
C GLU A 226 23.30 3.06 -7.65
N ARG A 227 22.18 3.34 -8.33
CA ARG A 227 21.10 2.40 -8.58
C ARG A 227 21.60 1.12 -9.26
N GLU A 228 22.37 1.26 -10.35
CA GLU A 228 22.94 0.14 -11.11
C GLU A 228 23.88 -0.75 -10.27
N LYS A 229 24.55 -0.17 -9.26
CA LYS A 229 25.45 -0.91 -8.36
C LYS A 229 24.72 -1.60 -7.23
N ALA A 230 23.73 -0.94 -6.63
CA ALA A 230 23.08 -1.41 -5.41
C ALA A 230 21.93 -2.39 -5.67
N ILE A 231 21.09 -2.13 -6.68
CA ILE A 231 19.86 -2.90 -6.91
C ILE A 231 20.13 -4.40 -7.12
N PRO A 232 21.10 -4.87 -7.93
CA PRO A 232 21.26 -6.30 -8.19
C PRO A 232 21.41 -7.13 -6.91
N THR A 233 22.29 -6.70 -5.99
CA THR A 233 22.49 -7.39 -4.72
C THR A 233 21.25 -7.34 -3.82
N LEU A 234 20.57 -6.21 -3.76
CA LEU A 234 19.35 -6.05 -2.95
C LEU A 234 18.20 -6.92 -3.48
N VAL A 235 18.04 -7.01 -4.80
CA VAL A 235 17.05 -7.86 -5.47
C VAL A 235 17.35 -9.33 -5.23
N ASP A 236 18.61 -9.75 -5.24
CA ASP A 236 18.97 -11.13 -4.92
C ASP A 236 18.66 -11.46 -3.45
N CYS A 237 18.91 -10.53 -2.52
CA CYS A 237 18.48 -10.70 -1.13
C CYS A 237 16.96 -10.81 -0.99
N LEU A 238 16.20 -9.95 -1.66
CA LEU A 238 14.74 -9.97 -1.68
C LEU A 238 14.19 -11.29 -2.26
N TYR A 239 14.74 -11.72 -3.39
CA TYR A 239 14.36 -12.95 -4.07
C TYR A 239 14.56 -14.18 -3.18
N ASN A 240 15.72 -14.29 -2.54
CA ASN A 240 16.02 -15.40 -1.64
C ASN A 240 15.08 -15.42 -0.42
N GLU A 241 14.72 -14.25 0.11
CA GLU A 241 13.78 -14.16 1.22
C GLU A 241 12.37 -14.61 0.80
N ILE A 242 11.91 -14.22 -0.40
CA ILE A 242 10.62 -14.65 -0.96
C ILE A 242 10.59 -16.16 -1.19
N ILE A 243 11.66 -16.76 -1.72
CA ILE A 243 11.77 -18.24 -1.83
C ILE A 243 11.66 -18.88 -0.46
N PHE A 244 12.41 -18.36 0.51
CA PHE A 244 12.41 -18.91 1.86
C PHE A 244 11.00 -18.88 2.44
N MET A 245 10.32 -17.73 2.43
CA MET A 245 8.94 -17.59 2.94
C MET A 245 7.95 -18.56 2.29
N THR A 246 8.00 -18.65 0.96
CA THR A 246 7.05 -19.46 0.18
C THR A 246 7.30 -20.97 0.32
N SER A 247 8.43 -21.35 0.90
CA SER A 247 8.72 -22.74 1.27
C SER A 247 8.06 -23.15 2.60
N TRP A 248 7.44 -22.22 3.33
CA TRP A 248 6.71 -22.49 4.57
C TRP A 248 5.19 -22.45 4.36
N PRO A 249 4.44 -23.40 4.94
CA PRO A 249 2.99 -23.42 4.85
C PRO A 249 2.40 -22.39 5.81
N THR A 250 2.29 -21.14 5.39
CA THR A 250 1.69 -20.11 6.25
C THR A 250 0.76 -19.22 5.44
N GLU A 251 -0.55 -19.49 5.53
CA GLU A 251 -1.60 -18.58 5.03
C GLU A 251 -1.41 -17.15 5.60
N ALA A 252 -0.79 -17.03 6.78
CA ALA A 252 -0.51 -15.78 7.49
C ALA A 252 0.38 -14.78 6.73
N VAL A 253 1.18 -15.20 5.73
CA VAL A 253 2.04 -14.27 4.97
C VAL A 253 1.37 -13.69 3.72
N SER A 254 0.23 -14.27 3.30
CA SER A 254 -0.41 -13.94 2.01
C SER A 254 -0.90 -12.50 1.92
N HIS A 255 -1.25 -11.89 3.06
CA HIS A 255 -1.81 -10.54 3.14
C HIS A 255 -0.79 -9.41 3.05
N ASN A 256 0.51 -9.70 3.16
CA ASN A 256 1.56 -8.66 3.26
C ASN A 256 2.71 -8.90 2.28
N ILE A 257 2.59 -9.88 1.37
CA ILE A 257 3.65 -10.25 0.42
C ILE A 257 3.57 -9.44 -0.89
N SER A 258 2.45 -8.77 -1.16
CA SER A 258 2.18 -8.10 -2.43
C SER A 258 3.18 -7.01 -2.77
N PHE A 259 3.57 -6.18 -1.78
CA PHE A 259 4.57 -5.13 -2.00
C PHE A 259 5.97 -5.69 -2.30
N PRO A 260 6.52 -6.63 -1.49
CA PRO A 260 7.74 -7.34 -1.84
C PRO A 260 7.71 -7.99 -3.24
N LEU A 261 6.61 -8.64 -3.62
CA LEU A 261 6.45 -9.25 -4.94
C LEU A 261 6.40 -8.22 -6.05
N PHE A 262 5.70 -7.11 -5.84
CA PHE A 262 5.64 -6.02 -6.81
C PHE A 262 7.04 -5.48 -7.10
N ILE A 263 7.81 -5.16 -6.05
CA ILE A 263 9.17 -4.65 -6.19
C ILE A 263 10.08 -5.67 -6.89
N LEU A 264 10.03 -6.95 -6.50
CA LEU A 264 10.76 -8.01 -7.20
C LEU A 264 10.35 -8.09 -8.68
N GLY A 265 9.05 -7.99 -8.97
CA GLY A 265 8.50 -7.99 -10.32
C GLY A 265 9.03 -6.85 -11.17
N THR A 266 9.15 -5.64 -10.62
CA THR A 266 9.69 -4.48 -11.36
C THR A 266 11.15 -4.66 -11.78
N GLU A 267 11.91 -5.52 -11.09
CA GLU A 267 13.32 -5.85 -11.38
C GLU A 267 13.48 -7.19 -12.15
N SER A 268 12.37 -7.80 -12.56
CA SER A 268 12.36 -9.10 -13.25
C SER A 268 12.26 -9.00 -14.79
N GLN A 269 12.37 -7.79 -15.37
CA GLN A 269 12.14 -7.51 -16.81
C GLN A 269 12.93 -8.42 -17.76
N LEU A 270 14.17 -8.79 -17.40
CA LEU A 270 15.06 -9.61 -18.24
C LEU A 270 15.16 -11.07 -17.76
N TYR A 271 14.37 -11.46 -16.75
CA TYR A 271 14.49 -12.76 -16.07
C TYR A 271 13.16 -13.50 -16.09
N THR A 272 12.89 -14.24 -17.17
CA THR A 272 11.65 -15.00 -17.38
C THR A 272 11.29 -15.92 -16.20
N GLU A 273 12.27 -16.56 -15.58
CA GLU A 273 12.05 -17.42 -14.40
C GLU A 273 11.48 -16.63 -13.22
N LYS A 274 12.02 -15.43 -12.95
CA LYS A 274 11.52 -14.55 -11.88
C LYS A 274 10.13 -14.02 -12.21
N GLN A 275 9.83 -13.71 -13.47
CA GLN A 275 8.49 -13.30 -13.92
C GLN A 275 7.44 -14.39 -13.64
N ILE A 276 7.72 -15.64 -14.06
CA ILE A 276 6.84 -16.79 -13.83
C ILE A 276 6.59 -17.01 -12.34
N MET A 277 7.64 -16.88 -11.51
CA MET A 277 7.49 -17.00 -10.07
C MET A 277 6.60 -15.89 -9.48
N VAL A 278 6.83 -14.63 -9.87
CA VAL A 278 6.03 -13.49 -9.42
C VAL A 278 4.55 -13.65 -9.83
N GLU A 279 4.27 -14.04 -11.08
CA GLU A 279 2.92 -14.35 -11.56
C GLU A 279 2.23 -15.43 -10.72
N ARG A 280 2.93 -16.53 -10.45
CA ARG A 280 2.41 -17.63 -9.65
C ARG A 280 2.06 -17.15 -8.23
N LEU A 281 2.98 -16.43 -7.57
CA LEU A 281 2.80 -15.99 -6.19
C LEU A 281 1.69 -14.94 -6.06
N PHE A 282 1.55 -14.03 -7.02
CA PHE A 282 0.38 -13.13 -7.07
C PHE A 282 -0.92 -13.91 -7.23
N THR A 283 -0.95 -14.90 -8.13
CA THR A 283 -2.15 -15.74 -8.35
C THR A 283 -2.54 -16.51 -7.09
N GLU A 284 -1.56 -17.09 -6.39
CA GLU A 284 -1.77 -17.78 -5.11
C GLU A 284 -2.25 -16.83 -4.01
N SER A 285 -1.65 -15.63 -3.90
CA SER A 285 -2.09 -14.60 -2.95
C SER A 285 -3.52 -14.12 -3.23
N ILE A 286 -3.89 -13.89 -4.49
CA ILE A 286 -5.26 -13.52 -4.87
C ILE A 286 -6.24 -14.64 -4.51
N ALA A 287 -5.88 -15.89 -4.77
CA ALA A 287 -6.72 -17.03 -4.42
C ALA A 287 -6.90 -17.21 -2.91
N ALA A 288 -5.87 -16.90 -2.12
CA ALA A 288 -5.90 -17.01 -0.66
C ALA A 288 -6.66 -15.84 0.01
N THR A 289 -6.46 -14.61 -0.47
CA THR A 289 -6.97 -13.38 0.17
C THR A 289 -8.28 -12.85 -0.43
N GLY A 290 -8.55 -13.15 -1.69
CA GLY A 290 -9.63 -12.55 -2.47
C GLY A 290 -9.36 -11.12 -2.94
N PHE A 291 -8.20 -10.53 -2.62
CA PHE A 291 -7.84 -9.17 -3.01
C PHE A 291 -7.57 -9.08 -4.51
N SER A 292 -8.62 -8.75 -5.26
CA SER A 292 -8.58 -8.58 -6.71
C SER A 292 -7.74 -7.38 -7.16
N CYS A 293 -7.44 -6.42 -6.29
CA CYS A 293 -6.51 -5.33 -6.61
C CYS A 293 -5.13 -5.84 -7.07
N ASN A 294 -4.68 -6.97 -6.53
CA ASN A 294 -3.41 -7.59 -6.91
C ASN A 294 -3.42 -8.14 -8.35
N SER A 295 -4.59 -8.39 -8.95
CA SER A 295 -4.67 -8.69 -10.39
C SER A 295 -4.31 -7.47 -11.24
N THR A 296 -4.63 -6.26 -10.77
CA THR A 296 -4.27 -5.01 -11.46
C THR A 296 -2.77 -4.75 -11.36
N VAL A 297 -2.16 -5.06 -10.20
CA VAL A 297 -0.70 -5.04 -10.02
C VAL A 297 -0.02 -6.00 -11.00
N LEU A 298 -0.53 -7.23 -11.10
CA LEU A 298 0.04 -8.22 -12.03
C LEU A 298 -0.13 -7.82 -13.49
N GLN A 299 -1.29 -7.28 -13.86
CA GLN A 299 -1.50 -6.75 -15.21
C GLN A 299 -0.48 -5.65 -15.55
N PHE A 300 -0.24 -4.72 -14.62
CA PHE A 300 0.77 -3.68 -14.79
C PHE A 300 2.15 -4.29 -15.03
N LEU A 301 2.56 -5.28 -14.23
CA LEU A 301 3.86 -5.95 -14.38
C LEU A 301 3.98 -6.63 -15.76
N ASN A 302 2.95 -7.33 -16.21
CA ASN A 302 2.94 -7.99 -17.52
C ASN A 302 3.08 -6.98 -18.66
N GLU A 303 2.34 -5.88 -18.62
CA GLU A 303 2.45 -4.80 -19.61
C GLU A 303 3.84 -4.17 -19.57
N PHE A 304 4.39 -3.97 -18.37
CA PHE A 304 5.72 -3.42 -18.19
C PHE A 304 6.82 -4.33 -18.74
N TRP A 305 6.81 -5.63 -18.41
CA TRP A 305 7.76 -6.62 -18.92
C TRP A 305 7.75 -6.68 -20.44
N ASN A 306 6.55 -6.68 -21.05
CA ASN A 306 6.39 -6.66 -22.51
C ASN A 306 6.96 -5.38 -23.13
N ALA A 307 6.73 -4.22 -22.50
CA ALA A 307 7.22 -2.94 -22.99
C ALA A 307 8.76 -2.80 -22.88
N THR A 308 9.40 -3.58 -22.01
CA THR A 308 10.86 -3.56 -21.80
C THR A 308 11.57 -4.77 -22.40
N ALA A 309 10.86 -5.67 -23.07
CA ALA A 309 11.39 -6.92 -23.60
C ALA A 309 12.56 -6.71 -24.60
N ASP A 310 12.56 -5.58 -25.31
CA ASP A 310 13.62 -5.20 -26.26
C ASP A 310 14.92 -4.73 -25.58
N GLY A 311 14.99 -4.79 -24.24
CA GLY A 311 16.22 -4.60 -23.48
C GLY A 311 16.59 -3.15 -23.17
N ALA A 312 15.72 -2.18 -23.47
CA ALA A 312 15.91 -0.81 -22.99
C ALA A 312 15.57 -0.75 -21.49
N PRO A 313 16.56 -0.54 -20.60
CA PRO A 313 16.28 -0.47 -19.16
C PRO A 313 15.41 0.75 -18.92
N LYS A 314 14.16 0.52 -18.51
CA LYS A 314 13.21 1.57 -18.19
C LYS A 314 12.86 1.49 -16.73
N SER A 315 13.00 2.60 -16.01
CA SER A 315 12.47 2.70 -14.65
C SER A 315 10.96 2.47 -14.69
N TRP A 316 10.45 1.57 -13.85
CA TRP A 316 9.02 1.30 -13.77
C TRP A 316 8.23 2.55 -13.37
N ILE A 317 8.83 3.42 -12.53
CA ILE A 317 8.26 4.71 -12.11
C ILE A 317 8.06 5.61 -13.33
N GLN A 318 9.08 5.70 -14.19
CA GLN A 318 8.99 6.47 -15.43
C GLN A 318 7.97 5.86 -16.38
N TYR A 319 7.99 4.53 -16.55
CA TYR A 319 7.01 3.82 -17.37
C TYR A 319 5.56 4.09 -16.92
N ALA A 320 5.29 3.98 -15.62
CA ALA A 320 3.97 4.21 -15.06
C ALA A 320 3.52 5.67 -15.25
N ARG A 321 4.43 6.63 -15.08
CA ARG A 321 4.15 8.06 -15.31
C ARG A 321 3.82 8.38 -16.77
N GLU A 322 4.57 7.82 -17.70
CA GLU A 322 4.37 8.02 -19.15
C GLU A 322 3.09 7.36 -19.67
N ASN A 323 2.65 6.28 -19.02
CA ASN A 323 1.47 5.52 -19.41
C ASN A 323 0.27 5.75 -18.47
N LYS A 324 0.25 6.83 -17.69
CA LYS A 324 -0.81 7.14 -16.70
C LYS A 324 -2.24 7.16 -17.23
N GLU A 325 -2.43 7.37 -18.54
CA GLU A 325 -3.75 7.38 -19.18
C GLU A 325 -4.24 5.96 -19.51
N LYS A 326 -3.31 5.02 -19.69
CA LYS A 326 -3.60 3.61 -19.96
C LYS A 326 -3.62 2.80 -18.67
N ILE A 327 -2.67 3.10 -17.78
CA ILE A 327 -2.47 2.42 -16.51
C ILE A 327 -3.34 3.12 -15.49
N SER A 328 -4.48 2.48 -15.18
CA SER A 328 -5.27 2.90 -14.04
C SER A 328 -4.45 2.74 -12.77
N PRO A 329 -4.57 3.69 -11.83
CA PRO A 329 -3.83 3.61 -10.59
C PRO A 329 -4.30 2.40 -9.77
N PHE A 330 -3.35 1.71 -9.16
CA PHE A 330 -3.57 0.47 -8.42
C PHE A 330 -3.03 0.58 -6.99
N ILE A 331 -3.61 -0.19 -6.08
CA ILE A 331 -3.04 -0.36 -4.75
C ILE A 331 -2.24 -1.66 -4.72
N VAL A 332 -1.07 -1.63 -4.10
CA VAL A 332 -0.24 -2.80 -3.86
C VAL A 332 -0.51 -3.24 -2.43
N PHE A 333 -1.47 -4.15 -2.24
CA PHE A 333 -1.98 -4.52 -0.92
C PHE A 333 -1.63 -5.97 -0.58
#